data_AF-A0A926ZDT4-F1
#
_entry.id   AF-A0A926ZDT4-F1
#
_cell.length_a   1.000
_cell.length_b   1.000
_cell.length_c   1.000
_cell.angle_alpha   90.00
_cell.angle_beta   90.00
_cell.angle_gamma   90.00
#
_symmetry.space_group_name_H-M   'P 1'
#
loop_
_entity.id
_entity.type
_entity.pdbx_description
1 polymer ?
#
loop_
_entity_poly.entity_id
_entity_poly.type
_entity_poly.pdbx_seq_one_letter_code
_entity_poly.pdbx_strand_id
1 'polypeptide(L)'
;MNTYNTTYRLAVSIAIATAFILVWLSLGVGIIGRDGDPANLMYFGVLVVGIIGALIARFRPRGMARALFATALAQTSVTMIALTAGLGHPWSGPLELLLLNGFFVALFAGSAWLFRRAAHG
;
A
#
# COMPACT_ATOMS: atom_id res chain seq x y z
N MET A 1 24.09 2.68 17.76
CA MET A 1 22.64 2.78 17.45
C MET A 1 22.03 1.40 17.55
N ASN A 2 20.97 1.23 18.34
CA ASN A 2 20.32 -0.07 18.53
C ASN A 2 19.59 -0.44 17.22
N THR A 3 20.11 -1.40 16.46
CA THR A 3 19.71 -1.74 15.07
C THR A 3 18.20 -1.94 14.94
N TYR A 4 17.60 -2.48 16.00
CA TYR A 4 16.18 -2.66 16.21
C TYR A 4 15.32 -1.40 16.02
N ASN A 5 15.74 -0.33 16.67
CA ASN A 5 15.02 0.94 16.67
C ASN A 5 15.14 1.60 15.28
N THR A 6 16.29 1.43 14.62
CA THR A 6 16.50 1.89 13.24
C THR A 6 15.61 1.14 12.24
N THR A 7 15.53 -0.20 12.32
CA THR A 7 14.67 -1.00 11.43
C THR A 7 13.19 -0.68 11.61
N TYR A 8 12.73 -0.52 12.86
CA TYR A 8 11.34 -0.12 13.13
C TYR A 8 11.02 1.26 12.54
N ARG A 9 11.90 2.26 12.76
CA ARG A 9 11.70 3.61 12.22
C ARG A 9 11.68 3.63 10.69
N LEU A 10 12.58 2.89 10.04
CA LEU A 10 12.59 2.76 8.58
C LEU A 10 11.29 2.14 8.06
N ALA A 11 10.79 1.08 8.70
CA ALA A 11 9.53 0.44 8.32
C ALA A 11 8.34 1.41 8.42
N VAL A 12 8.27 2.18 9.52
CA VAL A 12 7.25 3.23 9.71
C VAL A 12 7.37 4.30 8.63
N SER A 13 8.58 4.83 8.39
CA SER A 13 8.82 5.87 7.38
C SER A 13 8.40 5.41 5.98
N ILE A 14 8.75 4.18 5.60
CA ILE A 14 8.34 3.61 4.31
C ILE A 14 6.81 3.49 4.25
N ALA A 15 6.16 2.96 5.28
CA ALA A 15 4.71 2.79 5.28
C ALA A 15 3.96 4.13 5.16
N ILE A 16 4.40 5.15 5.91
CA ILE A 16 3.80 6.49 5.87
C ILE A 16 4.03 7.15 4.51
N ALA A 17 5.25 7.11 3.99
CA ALA A 17 5.56 7.67 2.67
C ALA A 17 4.74 6.98 1.58
N THR A 18 4.63 5.65 1.63
CA THR A 18 3.83 4.85 0.69
C THR A 18 2.36 5.26 0.72
N ALA A 19 1.77 5.35 1.92
CA ALA A 19 0.38 5.77 2.10
C ALA A 19 0.16 7.20 1.60
N PHE A 20 1.08 8.11 1.89
CA PHE A 20 1.00 9.51 1.45
C PHE A 20 1.03 9.64 -0.07
N ILE A 21 1.98 8.97 -0.74
CA ILE A 21 2.10 8.99 -2.20
C ILE A 21 0.84 8.36 -2.82
N LEU A 22 0.32 7.27 -2.25
CA LEU A 22 -0.89 6.61 -2.73
C LEU A 22 -2.11 7.52 -2.64
N VAL A 23 -2.30 8.24 -1.53
CA VAL A 23 -3.36 9.26 -1.39
C VAL A 23 -3.20 10.36 -2.43
N TRP A 24 -1.99 10.89 -2.57
CA TRP A 24 -1.73 12.01 -3.46
C TRP A 24 -1.98 11.65 -4.93
N LEU A 25 -1.50 10.49 -5.39
CA LEU A 25 -1.77 10.02 -6.75
C LEU A 25 -3.26 9.72 -6.96
N SER A 26 -3.93 9.12 -5.96
CA SER A 26 -5.37 8.78 -6.07
C SER A 26 -6.27 10.02 -6.14
N LEU A 27 -5.90 11.11 -5.45
CA LEU A 27 -6.69 12.35 -5.40
C LEU A 27 -6.32 13.36 -6.48
N GLY A 28 -5.05 13.44 -6.88
CA GLY A 28 -4.53 14.47 -7.77
C GLY A 28 -4.44 14.02 -9.23
N VAL A 29 -3.69 12.94 -9.46
CA VAL A 29 -3.31 12.50 -10.82
C VAL A 29 -4.28 11.45 -11.38
N GLY A 30 -5.00 10.73 -10.52
CA GLY A 30 -5.78 9.57 -10.93
C GLY A 30 -4.87 8.38 -11.26
N ILE A 31 -5.03 7.27 -10.54
CA ILE A 31 -4.24 6.06 -10.81
C ILE A 31 -4.95 5.18 -11.84
N ILE A 32 -6.28 5.13 -11.77
CA ILE A 32 -7.12 4.37 -12.69
C ILE A 32 -8.00 5.35 -13.47
N GLY A 33 -7.95 5.24 -14.79
CA GLY A 33 -8.86 5.96 -15.69
C GLY A 33 -8.55 7.46 -15.72
N ARG A 34 -9.57 8.26 -16.03
CA ARG A 34 -9.47 9.73 -16.07
C ARG A 34 -9.36 10.34 -14.67
N ASP A 35 -8.91 11.58 -14.60
CA ASP A 35 -8.90 12.35 -13.35
C ASP A 35 -10.27 12.35 -12.67
N GLY A 36 -10.29 12.01 -11.37
CA GLY A 36 -11.51 11.92 -10.58
C GLY A 36 -12.39 10.69 -10.88
N ASP A 37 -11.87 9.65 -11.54
CA ASP A 37 -12.64 8.41 -11.75
C ASP A 37 -13.01 7.75 -10.42
N PRO A 38 -14.27 7.31 -10.24
CA PRO A 38 -14.72 6.60 -9.03
C PRO A 38 -13.89 5.36 -8.69
N ALA A 39 -13.23 4.72 -9.67
CA ALA A 39 -12.34 3.58 -9.43
C ALA A 39 -11.19 3.94 -8.47
N ASN A 40 -10.77 5.21 -8.40
CA ASN A 40 -9.74 5.65 -7.46
C ASN A 40 -10.21 5.57 -5.99
N LEU A 41 -11.51 5.44 -5.72
CA LEU A 41 -12.05 5.18 -4.37
C LEU A 41 -11.60 3.82 -3.81
N MET A 42 -11.24 2.87 -4.66
CA MET A 42 -10.75 1.56 -4.22
C MET A 42 -9.44 1.68 -3.42
N TYR A 43 -8.61 2.67 -3.75
CA TYR A 43 -7.37 2.97 -3.03
C TYR A 43 -7.62 3.50 -1.61
N PHE A 44 -8.73 4.21 -1.38
CA PHE A 44 -9.16 4.56 -0.03
C PHE A 44 -9.47 3.31 0.80
N GLY A 45 -10.09 2.30 0.19
CA GLY A 45 -10.31 1.00 0.82
C GLY A 45 -9.00 0.35 1.30
N VAL A 46 -7.95 0.41 0.48
CA VAL A 46 -6.62 -0.11 0.83
C VAL A 46 -6.03 0.61 2.04
N LEU A 47 -6.14 1.94 2.08
CA LEU A 47 -5.69 2.74 3.22
C LEU A 47 -6.46 2.42 4.49
N VAL A 48 -7.79 2.26 4.40
CA VAL A 48 -8.64 1.86 5.53
C VAL A 48 -8.19 0.50 6.09
N VAL A 49 -7.89 -0.48 5.24
CA VAL A 49 -7.34 -1.78 5.67
C VAL A 49 -6.03 -1.59 6.43
N GLY A 50 -5.12 -0.74 5.92
CA GLY A 50 -3.86 -0.44 6.60
C GLY A 50 -4.04 0.25 7.96
N ILE A 51 -4.93 1.24 8.04
CA ILE A 51 -5.20 1.98 9.28
C ILE A 51 -5.84 1.06 10.32
N ILE A 52 -6.91 0.33 9.95
CA ILE A 52 -7.57 -0.61 10.85
C ILE A 52 -6.59 -1.69 11.31
N GLY A 53 -5.80 -2.24 10.38
CA GLY A 53 -4.75 -3.21 10.70
C GLY A 53 -3.73 -2.65 11.69
N ALA A 54 -3.28 -1.41 11.51
CA ALA A 54 -2.33 -0.74 12.41
C ALA A 54 -2.93 -0.50 13.81
N LEU A 55 -4.21 -0.09 13.88
CA LEU A 55 -4.93 0.10 15.14
C LEU A 55 -5.09 -1.22 15.90
N ILE A 56 -5.51 -2.30 15.21
CA ILE A 56 -5.60 -3.65 15.80
C ILE A 56 -4.23 -4.14 16.26
N ALA A 57 -3.19 -3.86 15.48
CA ALA A 57 -1.81 -4.19 15.79
C ALA A 57 -1.26 -3.41 17.00
N ARG A 58 -1.93 -2.33 17.43
CA ARG A 58 -1.46 -1.40 18.47
C ARG A 58 -0.03 -0.91 18.22
N PHE A 59 0.33 -0.70 16.95
CA PHE A 59 1.68 -0.32 16.52
C PHE A 59 2.79 -1.28 16.98
N ARG A 60 2.46 -2.54 17.33
CA ARG A 60 3.49 -3.54 17.66
C ARG A 60 4.12 -4.11 16.39
N PRO A 61 5.44 -4.39 16.37
CA PRO A 61 6.14 -4.87 15.18
C PRO A 61 5.48 -6.10 14.51
N ARG A 62 5.14 -7.13 15.30
CA ARG A 62 4.48 -8.35 14.78
C ARG A 62 3.09 -8.07 14.19
N GLY A 63 2.34 -7.14 14.78
CA GLY A 63 1.02 -6.75 14.31
C GLY A 63 1.11 -5.91 13.04
N MET A 64 2.01 -4.93 13.00
CA MET A 64 2.23 -4.06 11.84
C MET A 64 2.67 -4.85 10.61
N ALA A 65 3.48 -5.91 10.80
CA ALA A 65 3.82 -6.82 9.72
C ALA A 65 2.57 -7.48 9.09
N ARG A 66 1.62 -7.94 9.90
CA ARG A 66 0.36 -8.53 9.41
C ARG A 66 -0.55 -7.48 8.78
N ALA A 67 -0.64 -6.29 9.37
CA ALA A 67 -1.42 -5.17 8.88
C ALA A 67 -0.97 -4.77 7.46
N LEU A 68 0.32 -4.54 7.28
CA LEU A 68 0.87 -4.12 5.99
C LEU A 68 0.86 -5.23 4.94
N PHE A 69 0.97 -6.50 5.35
CA PHE A 69 0.75 -7.61 4.45
C PHE A 69 -0.71 -7.66 3.96
N ALA A 70 -1.68 -7.43 4.86
CA ALA A 70 -3.08 -7.32 4.48
C ALA A 70 -3.33 -6.10 3.55
N THR A 71 -2.68 -4.97 3.81
CA THR A 71 -2.72 -3.79 2.91
C THR A 71 -2.16 -4.13 1.53
N ALA A 72 -1.04 -4.86 1.46
CA ALA A 72 -0.46 -5.29 0.19
C ALA A 72 -1.42 -6.20 -0.59
N LEU A 73 -2.09 -7.15 0.08
CA LEU A 73 -3.11 -8.00 -0.55
C LEU A 73 -4.31 -7.21 -1.06
N ALA A 74 -4.76 -6.21 -0.29
CA ALA A 74 -5.83 -5.31 -0.71
C ALA A 74 -5.42 -4.54 -1.99
N GLN A 75 -4.20 -4.00 -2.03
CA GLN A 75 -3.65 -3.30 -3.20
C GLN A 75 -3.56 -4.23 -4.43
N THR A 76 -3.11 -5.47 -4.25
CA THR A 76 -3.10 -6.49 -5.33
C THR A 76 -4.51 -6.77 -5.84
N SER A 77 -5.50 -6.84 -4.95
CA SER A 77 -6.89 -7.07 -5.32
C SER A 77 -7.44 -5.91 -6.17
N VAL A 78 -7.16 -4.66 -5.79
CA VAL A 78 -7.52 -3.48 -6.60
C VAL A 78 -6.90 -3.55 -7.98
N THR A 79 -5.62 -3.94 -8.07
CA THR A 79 -4.93 -4.10 -9.35
C THR A 79 -5.60 -5.15 -10.23
N MET A 80 -5.95 -6.31 -9.65
CA MET A 80 -6.61 -7.38 -10.37
C MET A 80 -7.99 -6.96 -10.90
N ILE A 81 -8.75 -6.23 -10.09
CA ILE A 81 -10.06 -5.69 -10.50
C ILE A 81 -9.90 -4.65 -11.62
N ALA A 82 -8.94 -3.73 -11.50
CA ALA A 82 -8.68 -2.71 -12.52
C ALA A 82 -8.33 -3.33 -13.88
N LEU A 83 -7.51 -4.40 -13.89
CA LEU A 83 -7.12 -5.11 -15.11
C LEU A 83 -8.27 -5.95 -15.70
N THR A 84 -9.02 -6.67 -14.86
CA THR A 84 -10.09 -7.57 -15.34
C THR A 84 -11.35 -6.83 -15.77
N ALA A 85 -11.70 -5.74 -15.09
CA ALA A 85 -12.83 -4.89 -15.45
C ALA A 85 -12.45 -3.79 -16.46
N GLY A 86 -11.17 -3.71 -16.89
CA GLY A 86 -10.71 -2.75 -17.89
C GLY A 86 -10.84 -1.29 -17.46
N LEU A 87 -10.84 -1.01 -16.15
CA LEU A 87 -11.15 0.33 -15.59
C LEU A 87 -10.14 1.41 -16.01
N GLY A 88 -8.95 1.02 -16.45
CA GLY A 88 -7.95 1.94 -16.98
C GLY A 88 -8.24 2.43 -18.40
N HIS A 89 -8.98 1.70 -19.23
CA HIS A 89 -9.04 1.98 -20.66
C HIS A 89 -9.92 3.21 -20.98
N PRO A 90 -9.52 4.11 -21.91
CA PRO A 90 -8.23 4.22 -22.62
C PRO A 90 -7.12 5.02 -21.94
N TRP A 91 -7.33 5.60 -20.76
CA TRP A 91 -6.39 6.55 -20.15
C TRP A 91 -5.16 5.90 -19.49
N SER A 92 -5.35 4.77 -18.80
CA SER A 92 -4.30 4.04 -18.07
C SER A 92 -4.10 2.66 -18.67
N GLY A 93 -2.93 2.42 -19.26
CA GLY A 93 -2.60 1.13 -19.87
C GLY A 93 -2.47 0.00 -18.84
N PRO A 94 -2.72 -1.27 -19.22
CA PRO A 94 -2.56 -2.41 -18.31
C PRO A 94 -1.15 -2.53 -17.71
N LEU A 95 -0.12 -2.22 -18.50
CA LEU A 95 1.28 -2.26 -18.05
C LEU A 95 1.57 -1.16 -17.02
N GLU A 96 1.05 0.05 -17.25
CA GLU A 96 1.23 1.18 -16.34
C GLU A 96 0.56 0.92 -14.99
N LEU A 97 -0.67 0.40 -15.01
CA LEU A 97 -1.38 -0.03 -13.81
C LEU A 97 -0.61 -1.13 -13.06
N LEU A 98 -0.07 -2.11 -13.76
CA LEU A 98 0.74 -3.19 -13.17
C LEU A 98 2.01 -2.65 -12.51
N LEU A 99 2.75 -1.80 -13.19
CA LEU A 99 4.00 -1.24 -12.68
C LEU A 99 3.75 -0.35 -11.46
N LEU A 100 2.79 0.57 -11.56
CA LEU A 100 2.48 1.52 -10.50
C LEU A 100 1.91 0.81 -9.27
N ASN A 101 0.94 -0.08 -9.44
CA ASN A 101 0.40 -0.83 -8.31
C ASN A 101 1.40 -1.85 -7.75
N GLY A 102 2.17 -2.50 -8.61
CA GLY A 102 3.23 -3.43 -8.20
C GLY A 102 4.28 -2.75 -7.33
N PHE A 103 4.64 -1.50 -7.65
CA PHE A 103 5.51 -0.68 -6.81
C PHE A 103 4.93 -0.46 -5.41
N PHE A 104 3.65 -0.08 -5.29
CA PHE A 104 2.99 0.08 -3.99
C PHE A 104 2.91 -1.23 -3.20
N VAL A 105 2.55 -2.34 -3.86
CA VAL A 105 2.53 -3.67 -3.24
C VAL A 105 3.92 -4.02 -2.69
N ALA A 106 4.97 -3.78 -3.47
CA ALA A 106 6.35 -4.03 -3.04
C ALA A 106 6.76 -3.19 -1.83
N LEU A 107 6.34 -1.92 -1.77
CA LEU A 107 6.63 -1.05 -0.62
C LEU A 107 5.90 -1.49 0.65
N PHE A 108 4.61 -1.84 0.55
CA PHE A 108 3.86 -2.36 1.70
C PHE A 108 4.40 -3.71 2.18
N ALA A 109 4.70 -4.64 1.26
CA ALA A 109 5.28 -5.94 1.60
C ALA A 109 6.72 -5.79 2.16
N GLY A 110 7.53 -4.89 1.61
CA GLY A 110 8.87 -4.58 2.10
C GLY A 110 8.83 -4.00 3.51
N SER A 111 7.92 -3.07 3.79
CA SER A 111 7.72 -2.56 5.15
C SER A 111 7.22 -3.64 6.11
N ALA A 112 6.27 -4.49 5.68
CA ALA A 112 5.81 -5.63 6.45
C ALA A 112 6.96 -6.58 6.85
N TRP A 113 7.86 -6.86 5.90
CA TRP A 113 9.04 -7.67 6.13
C TRP A 113 10.01 -7.03 7.13
N LEU A 114 10.24 -5.72 7.04
CA LEU A 114 11.08 -4.99 8.01
C LEU A 114 10.48 -5.02 9.42
N PHE A 115 9.16 -4.84 9.57
CA PHE A 115 8.49 -4.97 10.87
C PHE A 115 8.59 -6.38 11.44
N ARG A 116 8.51 -7.41 10.60
CA ARG A 116 8.72 -8.80 11.02
C ARG A 116 10.16 -9.01 11.51
N ARG A 117 11.16 -8.46 10.80
CA ARG A 117 12.57 -8.54 11.21
C ARG A 117 12.83 -7.81 12.54
N ALA A 118 12.24 -6.63 12.72
CA ALA A 118 12.25 -5.87 13.98
C ALA A 118 11.37 -6.50 15.07
N ALA A 119 10.83 -7.70 14.89
CA ALA A 119 10.14 -8.46 15.92
C ALA A 119 10.90 -9.71 16.37
N HIS A 120 12.02 -10.04 15.73
CA HIS A 120 12.79 -11.28 15.95
C HIS A 120 14.20 -11.15 16.56
N GLY A 121 14.85 -9.99 16.57
CA GLY A 121 15.99 -9.73 17.49
C GLY A 121 15.63 -8.94 18.75
#